data_AF-U6MSZ4-F1
#
_entry.id   AF-U6MSZ4-F1
#
_cell.length_a   1.000
_cell.length_b   1.000
_cell.length_c   1.000
_cell.angle_alpha   90.00
_cell.angle_beta   90.00
_cell.angle_gamma   90.00
#
_symmetry.space_group_name_H-M   'P 1'
#
loop_
_entity.id
_entity.type
_entity.pdbx_description
1 polymer ?
#
loop_
_entity_poly.entity_id
_entity_poly.type
_entity_poly.pdbx_seq_one_letter_code
_entity_poly.pdbx_strand_id
1 'polypeptide(L)'
;MQQFAQQQQQQQQQQQQQQQQQQQEVLRVVSFNILAEGYAQTAKAEEVLYPKCPAPMRRFNHRAPLLGRELLQLNADILCLQECSFECFHSWLLLLLGAHKYEGFLALKHSSSSSSNSSSSSSSNSSSSSSSSHRVKEGTAIFFKKEKFDLVKAQTLTLSAELAENEAFADLRKALDSKWPQVLGSIMPRLGSGLQLLCLRSKKNKKLFAVGNTHLFFHPRAS
;
A
#
# COMPACT_ATOMS: atom_id res chain seq x y z
N MET A 1 11.41 28.63 50.49
CA MET A 1 12.45 27.99 49.64
C MET A 1 11.97 26.71 48.94
N GLN A 2 11.31 25.78 49.62
CA GLN A 2 10.86 24.50 49.03
C GLN A 2 9.90 24.65 47.83
N GLN A 3 8.91 25.54 47.90
CA GLN A 3 7.96 25.77 46.79
C GLN A 3 8.62 26.29 45.52
N PHE A 4 9.63 27.16 45.66
CA PHE A 4 10.33 27.75 44.51
C PHE A 4 11.19 26.70 43.77
N ALA A 5 11.83 25.79 44.52
CA ALA A 5 12.57 24.68 43.95
C ALA A 5 11.65 23.71 43.19
N GLN A 6 10.47 23.38 43.75
CA GLN A 6 9.47 22.56 43.07
C GLN A 6 8.97 23.19 41.77
N GLN A 7 8.73 24.51 41.77
CA GLN A 7 8.24 25.22 40.59
C GLN A 7 9.29 25.26 39.46
N GLN A 8 10.57 25.46 39.78
CA GLN A 8 11.65 25.36 38.79
C GLN A 8 11.79 23.95 38.21
N GLN A 9 11.65 22.91 39.05
CA GLN A 9 11.76 21.53 38.61
C GLN A 9 10.64 21.16 37.62
N GLN A 10 9.41 21.64 37.87
CA GLN A 10 8.29 21.46 36.95
C GLN A 10 8.50 22.18 35.62
N GLN A 11 9.00 23.43 35.64
CA GLN A 11 9.30 24.16 34.40
C GLN A 11 10.39 23.47 33.56
N GLN A 12 11.44 22.95 34.18
CA GLN A 12 12.47 22.20 33.46
C GLN A 12 11.93 20.91 32.83
N GLN A 13 11.09 20.15 33.55
CA GLN A 13 10.46 18.94 33.00
C GLN A 13 9.55 19.27 31.82
N GLN A 14 8.76 20.35 31.89
CA GLN A 14 7.92 20.79 30.78
C GLN A 14 8.73 21.22 29.56
N GLN A 15 9.82 21.98 29.76
CA GLN A 15 10.70 22.38 28.66
C GLN A 15 11.39 21.18 27.99
N GLN A 16 11.85 20.20 28.77
CA GLN A 16 12.45 18.97 28.22
C GLN A 16 11.42 18.15 27.42
N GLN A 17 10.18 18.04 27.89
CA GLN A 17 9.11 17.36 27.13
C GLN A 17 8.78 18.10 25.83
N GLN A 18 8.71 19.43 25.83
CA GLN A 18 8.49 20.21 24.62
C GLN A 18 9.64 20.06 23.62
N GLN A 19 10.90 20.07 24.09
CA GLN A 19 12.06 19.85 23.23
C GLN A 19 12.07 18.44 22.63
N GLN A 20 11.69 17.41 23.39
CA GLN A 20 11.56 16.04 22.86
C GLN A 20 10.45 15.94 21.80
N GLN A 21 9.32 16.64 21.97
CA GLN A 21 8.26 16.70 20.97
C GLN A 21 8.67 17.46 19.69
N GLN A 22 9.58 18.43 19.82
CA GLN A 22 10.11 19.23 18.71
C GLN A 22 11.25 18.54 17.96
N GLN A 23 11.85 17.47 18.49
CA GLN A 23 12.88 16.72 17.76
C GLN A 23 12.33 16.19 16.43
N GLN A 24 13.02 16.53 15.33
CA GLN A 24 12.71 15.99 14.02
C GLN A 24 12.85 14.47 14.04
N GLU A 25 11.84 13.79 13.50
CA GLU A 25 11.84 12.35 13.32
C GLU A 25 12.30 12.05 11.91
N VAL A 26 13.46 11.40 11.78
CA VAL A 26 13.93 10.92 10.49
C VAL A 26 13.17 9.64 10.16
N LEU A 27 12.46 9.68 9.04
CA LEU A 27 11.61 8.60 8.57
C LEU A 27 12.21 7.99 7.30
N ARG A 28 12.44 6.68 7.30
CA ARG A 28 12.78 5.97 6.06
C ARG A 28 11.52 5.39 5.43
N VAL A 29 11.14 5.90 4.27
CA VAL A 29 10.00 5.39 3.50
C VAL A 29 10.51 4.71 2.24
N VAL A 30 9.96 3.53 1.94
CA VAL A 30 10.26 2.80 0.70
C VAL A 30 8.98 2.61 -0.08
N SER A 31 9.04 2.80 -1.39
CA SER A 31 7.99 2.40 -2.33
C SER A 31 8.59 1.45 -3.35
N PHE A 32 8.01 0.26 -3.53
CA PHE A 32 8.58 -0.76 -4.42
C PHE A 32 7.51 -1.66 -5.06
N ASN A 33 7.49 -1.69 -6.38
CA ASN A 33 6.68 -2.65 -7.14
C ASN A 33 7.45 -3.98 -7.25
N ILE A 34 6.87 -5.05 -6.70
CA ILE A 34 7.56 -6.35 -6.55
C ILE A 34 7.26 -7.36 -7.67
N LEU A 35 6.58 -6.90 -8.74
CA LEU A 35 6.18 -7.69 -9.90
C LEU A 35 5.36 -8.93 -9.54
N ALA A 36 4.04 -8.85 -9.72
CA ALA A 36 3.14 -9.96 -9.40
C ALA A 36 3.48 -11.18 -10.26
N GLU A 37 3.47 -12.36 -9.65
CA GLU A 37 3.77 -13.61 -10.34
C GLU A 37 2.88 -13.84 -11.57
N GLY A 38 1.59 -13.52 -11.45
CA GLY A 38 0.64 -13.66 -12.55
C GLY A 38 1.00 -12.84 -13.79
N TYR A 39 1.73 -11.72 -13.66
CA TYR A 39 2.20 -10.96 -14.83
C TYR A 39 3.50 -11.55 -15.39
N ALA A 40 4.42 -11.97 -14.52
CA ALA A 40 5.74 -12.46 -14.91
C ALA A 40 5.73 -13.78 -15.71
N GLN A 41 4.65 -14.56 -15.56
CA GLN A 41 4.50 -15.89 -16.20
C GLN A 41 3.66 -15.87 -17.51
N THR A 42 3.27 -14.69 -18.00
CA THR A 42 2.49 -14.61 -19.26
C THR A 42 3.36 -14.77 -20.51
N ALA A 43 2.77 -15.22 -21.62
CA ALA A 43 3.46 -15.26 -22.92
C ALA A 43 4.01 -13.88 -23.31
N LYS A 44 3.24 -12.81 -23.09
CA LYS A 44 3.70 -11.43 -23.28
C LYS A 44 4.93 -11.11 -22.41
N ALA A 45 4.99 -11.58 -21.17
CA ALA A 45 6.15 -11.38 -20.33
C ALA A 45 7.39 -12.11 -20.84
N GLU A 46 7.21 -13.27 -21.48
CA GLU A 46 8.29 -14.06 -22.05
C GLU A 46 8.79 -13.48 -23.36
N GLU A 47 7.90 -13.21 -24.29
CA GLU A 47 8.25 -12.87 -25.67
C GLU A 47 8.56 -11.38 -25.83
N VAL A 48 7.97 -10.52 -24.98
CA VAL A 48 8.00 -9.06 -25.18
C VAL A 48 8.64 -8.31 -24.01
N LEU A 49 8.18 -8.54 -22.77
CA LEU A 49 8.63 -7.72 -21.63
C LEU A 49 10.01 -8.12 -21.13
N TYR A 50 10.28 -9.42 -21.00
CA TYR A 50 11.50 -9.95 -20.38
C TYR A 50 12.17 -11.04 -21.23
N PRO A 51 12.41 -10.83 -22.55
CA PRO A 51 12.92 -11.87 -23.45
C PRO A 51 14.33 -12.37 -23.07
N LYS A 52 15.10 -11.55 -22.34
CA LYS A 52 16.45 -11.90 -21.87
C LYS A 52 16.44 -12.59 -20.50
N CYS A 53 15.29 -12.73 -19.85
CA CYS A 53 15.18 -13.32 -18.51
C CYS A 53 14.59 -14.74 -18.60
N PRO A 54 15.39 -15.79 -18.35
CA PRO A 54 14.93 -17.17 -18.43
C PRO A 54 13.70 -17.41 -17.54
N ALA A 55 12.76 -18.24 -18.02
CA ALA A 55 11.52 -18.54 -17.30
C ALA A 55 11.73 -18.98 -15.83
N PRO A 56 12.73 -19.83 -15.49
CA PRO A 56 12.99 -20.19 -14.09
C PRO A 56 13.34 -19.00 -13.19
N MET A 57 14.05 -17.99 -13.71
CA MET A 57 14.46 -16.82 -12.94
C MET A 57 13.31 -15.83 -12.69
N ARG A 58 12.26 -15.88 -13.53
CA ARG A 58 11.04 -15.06 -13.39
C ARG A 58 10.04 -15.61 -12.37
N ARG A 59 10.12 -16.92 -12.05
CA ARG A 59 9.25 -17.56 -11.06
C ARG A 59 9.38 -16.90 -9.69
N PHE A 60 8.27 -16.78 -8.96
CA PHE A 60 8.29 -16.10 -7.67
C PHE A 60 9.22 -16.78 -6.68
N ASN A 61 9.27 -18.11 -6.62
CA ASN A 61 10.17 -18.84 -5.72
C ASN A 61 11.66 -18.51 -5.92
N HIS A 62 12.07 -18.16 -7.14
CA HIS A 62 13.43 -17.71 -7.41
C HIS A 62 13.64 -16.25 -6.99
N ARG A 63 12.65 -15.38 -7.25
CA ARG A 63 12.71 -13.94 -6.94
C ARG A 63 12.55 -13.63 -5.45
N ALA A 64 11.71 -14.39 -4.75
CA ALA A 64 11.35 -14.17 -3.35
C ALA A 64 12.57 -14.03 -2.41
N PRO A 65 13.58 -14.92 -2.40
CA PRO A 65 14.74 -14.74 -1.53
C PRO A 65 15.53 -13.45 -1.85
N LEU A 66 15.64 -13.05 -3.12
CA LEU A 66 16.32 -11.82 -3.53
C LEU A 66 15.54 -10.58 -3.07
N LEU A 67 14.23 -10.56 -3.33
CA LEU A 67 13.32 -9.51 -2.86
C LEU A 67 13.35 -9.41 -1.34
N GLY A 68 13.30 -10.54 -0.64
CA GLY A 68 13.34 -10.57 0.82
C GLY A 68 14.61 -9.96 1.38
N ARG A 69 15.77 -10.31 0.81
CA ARG A 69 17.05 -9.69 1.18
C ARG A 69 17.02 -8.17 0.98
N GLU A 70 16.55 -7.71 -0.17
CA GLU A 70 16.48 -6.28 -0.50
C GLU A 70 15.54 -5.52 0.46
N LEU A 71 14.32 -6.03 0.68
CA LEU A 71 13.34 -5.41 1.58
C LEU A 71 13.87 -5.26 3.01
N LEU A 72 14.59 -6.27 3.51
CA LEU A 72 15.19 -6.22 4.85
C LEU A 72 16.39 -5.26 4.92
N GLN A 73 17.24 -5.25 3.89
CA GLN A 73 18.41 -4.36 3.83
C GLN A 73 18.02 -2.88 3.75
N LEU A 74 16.91 -2.57 3.08
CA LEU A 74 16.37 -1.22 3.05
C LEU A 74 15.99 -0.72 4.44
N ASN A 75 15.61 -1.60 5.36
CA ASN A 75 15.32 -1.28 6.77
C ASN A 75 14.36 -0.08 6.91
N ALA A 76 13.28 -0.10 6.14
CA ALA A 76 12.30 0.98 6.04
C ALA A 76 11.51 1.14 7.35
N ASP A 77 11.12 2.34 7.71
CA ASP A 77 10.15 2.54 8.80
C ASP A 77 8.72 2.31 8.31
N ILE A 78 8.48 2.67 7.05
CA ILE A 78 7.24 2.45 6.30
C ILE A 78 7.60 1.92 4.92
N LEU A 79 7.00 0.80 4.53
CA LEU A 79 7.25 0.10 3.27
C LEU A 79 5.95 -0.04 2.49
N CYS A 80 5.86 0.63 1.36
CA CYS A 80 4.75 0.61 0.43
C CYS A 80 5.08 -0.30 -0.75
N LEU A 81 4.33 -1.37 -0.95
CA LEU A 81 4.53 -2.33 -2.03
C LEU A 81 3.38 -2.28 -3.04
N GLN A 82 3.68 -2.47 -4.32
CA GLN A 82 2.70 -2.64 -5.39
C GLN A 82 2.87 -4.01 -6.06
N GLU A 83 1.83 -4.46 -6.76
CA GLU A 83 1.79 -5.80 -7.38
C GLU A 83 1.94 -6.95 -6.39
N CYS A 84 1.40 -6.77 -5.20
CA CYS A 84 1.33 -7.80 -4.18
C CYS A 84 0.12 -8.70 -4.43
N SER A 85 0.33 -9.98 -4.74
CA SER A 85 -0.75 -10.97 -4.75
C SER A 85 -1.18 -11.34 -3.32
N PHE A 86 -2.40 -11.87 -3.19
CA PHE A 86 -2.90 -12.36 -1.89
C PHE A 86 -1.97 -13.41 -1.28
N GLU A 87 -1.52 -14.37 -2.09
CA GLU A 87 -0.63 -15.45 -1.66
C GLU A 87 0.76 -14.93 -1.26
N CYS A 88 1.37 -14.06 -2.07
CA CYS A 88 2.63 -13.41 -1.75
C CYS A 88 2.56 -12.68 -0.39
N PHE A 89 1.45 -11.98 -0.14
CA PHE A 89 1.27 -11.26 1.11
C PHE A 89 1.11 -12.18 2.33
N HIS A 90 0.15 -13.11 2.29
CA HIS A 90 -0.22 -13.91 3.46
C HIS A 90 0.76 -15.04 3.74
N SER A 91 1.27 -15.70 2.69
CA SER A 91 2.15 -16.87 2.83
C SER A 91 3.62 -16.49 2.98
N TRP A 92 4.02 -15.28 2.60
CA TRP A 92 5.43 -14.90 2.58
C TRP A 92 5.73 -13.56 3.25
N LEU A 93 5.17 -12.43 2.78
CA LEU A 93 5.54 -11.11 3.31
C LEU A 93 5.18 -10.95 4.79
N LEU A 94 4.01 -11.43 5.23
CA LEU A 94 3.62 -11.38 6.65
C LEU A 94 4.59 -12.17 7.54
N LEU A 95 5.06 -13.33 7.10
CA LEU A 95 6.03 -14.13 7.85
C LEU A 95 7.39 -13.44 7.90
N LEU A 96 7.91 -13.03 6.73
CA LEU A 96 9.23 -12.42 6.59
C LEU A 96 9.34 -11.09 7.35
N LEU A 97 8.43 -10.16 7.10
CA LEU A 97 8.45 -8.82 7.68
C LEU A 97 7.91 -8.84 9.12
N GLY A 98 6.98 -9.75 9.44
CA GLY A 98 6.49 -9.94 10.80
C GLY A 98 7.59 -10.39 11.77
N ALA A 99 8.49 -11.29 11.32
CA ALA A 99 9.69 -11.67 12.08
C ALA A 99 10.59 -10.45 12.40
N HIS A 100 10.59 -9.45 11.53
CA HIS A 100 11.32 -8.18 11.67
C HIS A 100 10.47 -7.04 12.24
N LYS A 101 9.43 -7.38 13.02
CA LYS A 101 8.59 -6.43 13.79
C LYS A 101 7.77 -5.45 12.95
N TYR A 102 7.55 -5.74 11.67
CA TYR A 102 6.57 -5.02 10.88
C TYR A 102 5.15 -5.53 11.16
N GLU A 103 4.19 -4.66 10.92
CA GLU A 103 2.77 -4.97 10.73
C GLU A 103 2.39 -4.51 9.32
N GLY A 104 1.53 -5.28 8.64
CA GLY A 104 1.22 -5.06 7.24
C GLY A 104 -0.27 -5.16 6.93
N PHE A 105 -0.70 -4.40 5.93
CA PHE A 105 -2.07 -4.40 5.42
C PHE A 105 -2.05 -4.56 3.90
N LEU A 106 -2.94 -5.40 3.37
CA LEU A 106 -3.12 -5.62 1.94
C LEU A 106 -4.41 -4.95 1.46
N ALA A 107 -4.34 -4.29 0.30
CA ALA A 107 -5.47 -3.75 -0.43
C ALA A 107 -5.46 -4.32 -1.85
N LEU A 108 -6.30 -5.34 -2.10
CA LEU A 108 -6.42 -5.94 -3.43
C LEU A 108 -7.21 -5.05 -4.39
N LYS A 109 -6.83 -5.03 -5.68
CA LYS A 109 -7.63 -4.37 -6.71
C LYS A 109 -8.96 -5.10 -6.89
N HIS A 110 -10.06 -4.37 -6.78
CA HIS A 110 -11.37 -4.90 -7.09
C HIS A 110 -11.42 -5.29 -8.58
N SER A 111 -11.86 -6.52 -8.87
CA SER A 111 -12.23 -6.87 -10.25
C SER A 111 -13.63 -6.30 -10.48
N SER A 112 -13.94 -5.79 -11.67
CA SER A 112 -15.21 -5.12 -12.00
C SER A 112 -16.43 -6.07 -12.00
N SER A 113 -16.51 -7.01 -11.06
CA SER A 113 -17.59 -7.95 -10.85
C SER A 113 -17.60 -8.29 -9.35
N SER A 114 -18.73 -7.99 -8.70
CA SER A 114 -19.06 -8.27 -7.29
C SER A 114 -18.79 -7.13 -6.29
N SER A 115 -19.66 -6.13 -6.29
CA SER A 115 -19.94 -5.33 -5.09
C SER A 115 -20.47 -6.25 -3.99
N SER A 116 -19.68 -6.55 -2.96
CA SER A 116 -20.19 -6.89 -1.62
C SER A 116 -19.08 -6.87 -0.57
N ASN A 117 -19.42 -6.27 0.56
CA ASN A 117 -18.63 -6.12 1.78
C ASN A 117 -17.95 -7.43 2.21
N SER A 118 -16.71 -7.35 2.70
CA SER A 118 -16.25 -8.30 3.72
C SER A 118 -15.15 -7.72 4.59
N SER A 119 -15.54 -7.40 5.81
CA SER A 119 -14.78 -7.79 6.98
C SER A 119 -14.69 -9.33 7.07
N SER A 120 -13.61 -9.80 7.67
CA SER A 120 -13.33 -11.16 8.16
C SER A 120 -13.06 -12.30 7.17
N SER A 121 -11.81 -12.77 7.25
CA SER A 121 -11.36 -14.18 7.29
C SER A 121 -12.27 -15.25 6.71
N SER A 122 -11.79 -15.90 5.65
CA SER A 122 -11.96 -17.35 5.44
C SER A 122 -10.90 -17.87 4.47
N SER A 123 -10.14 -18.85 4.95
CA SER A 123 -9.27 -19.69 4.15
C SER A 123 -10.08 -20.49 3.13
N SER A 124 -9.66 -20.50 1.87
CA SER A 124 -10.05 -21.55 0.94
C SER A 124 -8.95 -21.76 -0.10
N ASN A 125 -8.39 -22.96 -0.09
CA ASN A 125 -7.57 -23.48 -1.17
C ASN A 125 -8.48 -23.78 -2.36
N SER A 126 -8.08 -23.36 -3.56
CA SER A 126 -8.51 -24.00 -4.80
C SER A 126 -7.53 -23.66 -5.92
N SER A 127 -6.67 -24.62 -6.21
CA SER A 127 -6.05 -24.80 -7.51
C SER A 127 -7.14 -25.23 -8.50
N SER A 128 -7.60 -24.31 -9.34
CA SER A 128 -8.42 -24.62 -10.50
C SER A 128 -7.94 -23.82 -11.72
N SER A 129 -7.20 -24.52 -12.57
CA SER A 129 -6.97 -24.18 -13.96
C SER A 129 -8.30 -24.04 -14.68
N SER A 130 -8.72 -22.80 -14.94
CA SER A 130 -9.84 -22.50 -15.82
C SER A 130 -9.51 -21.32 -16.72
N SER A 131 -9.58 -21.58 -18.02
CA SER A 131 -9.31 -20.70 -19.15
C SER A 131 -10.41 -19.64 -19.33
N SER A 132 -10.41 -18.67 -18.44
CA SER A 132 -10.96 -17.33 -18.67
C SER A 132 -9.82 -16.34 -18.46
N SER A 133 -9.79 -15.21 -19.17
CA SER A 133 -8.75 -14.18 -19.07
C SER A 133 -8.61 -13.66 -17.63
N HIS A 134 -7.89 -14.41 -16.79
CA HIS A 134 -7.78 -14.20 -15.36
C HIS A 134 -6.95 -12.94 -15.14
N ARG A 135 -7.63 -11.83 -14.82
CA ARG A 135 -6.93 -10.65 -14.27
C ARG A 135 -6.16 -11.13 -13.06
N VAL A 136 -4.86 -10.82 -13.04
CA VAL A 136 -3.98 -11.13 -11.91
C VAL A 136 -4.57 -10.48 -10.66
N LYS A 137 -4.86 -11.31 -9.65
CA LYS A 137 -5.41 -10.86 -8.37
C LYS A 137 -4.26 -10.30 -7.50
N GLU A 138 -3.92 -9.04 -7.75
CA GLU A 138 -2.91 -8.27 -7.02
C GLU A 138 -3.44 -6.93 -6.50
N GLY A 139 -2.67 -6.29 -5.63
CA GLY A 139 -2.89 -4.92 -5.23
C GLY A 139 -1.69 -4.31 -4.51
N THR A 140 -1.97 -3.41 -3.58
CA THR A 140 -0.94 -2.71 -2.81
C THR A 140 -0.86 -3.23 -1.38
N ALA A 141 0.31 -3.14 -0.78
CA ALA A 141 0.49 -3.39 0.65
C ALA A 141 1.23 -2.23 1.31
N ILE A 142 0.92 -1.95 2.58
CA ILE A 142 1.71 -1.05 3.40
C ILE A 142 2.11 -1.79 4.66
N PHE A 143 3.41 -1.78 4.95
CA PHE A 143 4.00 -2.26 6.18
C PHE A 143 4.61 -1.10 6.97
N PHE A 144 4.58 -1.17 8.29
CA PHE A 144 5.26 -0.22 9.17
C PHE A 144 5.85 -0.93 10.39
N LYS A 145 6.89 -0.35 10.99
CA LYS A 145 7.49 -0.88 12.21
C LYS A 145 6.59 -0.62 13.42
N LYS A 146 6.14 -1.69 14.08
CA LYS A 146 5.27 -1.61 15.27
C LYS A 146 5.90 -0.88 16.44
N GLU A 147 7.22 -0.87 16.53
CA GLU A 147 7.96 -0.16 17.59
C GLU A 147 7.95 1.37 17.38
N LYS A 148 7.72 1.85 16.14
CA LYS A 148 7.71 3.27 15.81
C LYS A 148 6.31 3.86 15.69
N PHE A 149 5.32 3.06 15.30
CA PHE A 149 3.98 3.56 15.02
C PHE A 149 2.88 2.75 15.69
N ASP A 150 1.80 3.44 16.06
CA ASP A 150 0.49 2.86 16.29
C ASP A 150 -0.40 3.13 15.08
N LEU A 151 -1.13 2.12 14.62
CA LEU A 151 -2.16 2.30 13.60
C LEU A 151 -3.37 3.02 14.22
N VAL A 152 -3.79 4.12 13.60
CA VAL A 152 -5.01 4.86 13.98
C VAL A 152 -6.17 4.46 13.07
N LYS A 153 -5.95 4.37 11.77
CA LYS A 153 -6.98 4.03 10.78
C LYS A 153 -6.34 3.40 9.55
N ALA A 154 -6.97 2.37 9.00
CA ALA A 154 -6.66 1.86 7.67
C ALA A 154 -7.92 1.93 6.80
N GLN A 155 -7.78 2.35 5.55
CA GLN A 155 -8.86 2.40 4.59
C GLN A 155 -8.33 2.12 3.18
N THR A 156 -9.19 1.58 2.32
CA THR A 156 -8.91 1.40 0.90
C THR A 156 -10.02 2.11 0.14
N LEU A 157 -9.64 2.98 -0.78
CA LEU A 157 -10.56 3.74 -1.61
C LEU A 157 -10.45 3.27 -3.05
N THR A 158 -11.58 3.17 -3.74
CA THR A 158 -11.59 2.97 -5.18
C THR A 158 -11.66 4.35 -5.85
N LEU A 159 -10.65 4.72 -6.63
CA LEU A 159 -10.54 6.09 -7.16
C LEU A 159 -11.74 6.49 -8.03
N SER A 160 -12.26 5.56 -8.82
CA SER A 160 -13.43 5.81 -9.67
C SER A 160 -14.72 6.01 -8.85
N ALA A 161 -14.91 5.26 -7.76
CA ALA A 161 -16.05 5.45 -6.86
C ALA A 161 -15.95 6.78 -6.11
N GLU A 162 -14.77 7.10 -5.56
CA GLU A 162 -14.54 8.40 -4.90
C GLU A 162 -14.81 9.57 -5.85
N LEU A 163 -14.29 9.51 -7.07
CA LEU A 163 -14.56 10.56 -8.06
C LEU A 163 -16.05 10.67 -8.40
N ALA A 164 -16.81 9.57 -8.40
CA ALA A 164 -18.23 9.57 -8.72
C ALA A 164 -19.11 10.08 -7.57
N GLU A 165 -18.82 9.68 -6.33
CA GLU A 165 -19.74 9.79 -5.19
C GLU A 165 -19.34 10.87 -4.18
N ASN A 166 -18.06 11.23 -4.07
CA ASN A 166 -17.59 12.13 -3.02
C ASN A 166 -17.82 13.60 -3.42
N GLU A 167 -18.61 14.33 -2.65
CA GLU A 167 -18.95 15.75 -2.90
C GLU A 167 -17.73 16.67 -2.98
N ALA A 168 -16.61 16.31 -2.36
CA ALA A 168 -15.36 17.07 -2.48
C ALA A 168 -14.85 17.18 -3.93
N PHE A 169 -15.29 16.30 -4.84
CA PHE A 169 -14.91 16.31 -6.25
C PHE A 169 -16.01 16.82 -7.18
N ALA A 170 -17.06 17.50 -6.67
CA ALA A 170 -18.17 17.99 -7.49
C ALA A 170 -17.70 18.92 -8.62
N ASP A 171 -16.82 19.88 -8.32
CA ASP A 171 -16.28 20.81 -9.31
C ASP A 171 -15.41 20.09 -10.36
N LEU A 172 -14.61 19.11 -9.92
CA LEU A 172 -13.79 18.29 -10.82
C LEU A 172 -14.68 17.45 -11.74
N ARG A 173 -15.74 16.81 -11.21
CA ARG A 173 -16.72 16.07 -12.01
C ARG A 173 -17.35 16.98 -13.07
N LYS A 174 -17.81 18.17 -12.69
CA LYS A 174 -18.40 19.14 -13.62
C LYS A 174 -17.42 19.55 -14.72
N ALA A 175 -16.16 19.81 -14.36
CA ALA A 175 -15.12 20.17 -15.33
C ALA A 175 -14.79 19.02 -16.29
N LEU A 176 -14.72 17.79 -15.78
CA LEU A 176 -14.50 16.58 -16.59
C LEU A 176 -15.67 16.31 -17.53
N ASP A 177 -16.90 16.39 -17.05
CA ASP A 177 -18.11 16.14 -17.85
C ASP A 177 -18.25 17.14 -19.00
N SER A 178 -17.93 18.42 -18.73
CA SER A 178 -17.95 19.46 -19.76
C SER A 178 -16.92 19.27 -20.88
N LYS A 179 -15.76 18.67 -20.60
CA LYS A 179 -14.66 18.53 -21.58
C LYS A 179 -14.60 17.13 -22.19
N TRP A 180 -14.90 16.11 -21.40
CA TRP A 180 -14.76 14.69 -21.73
C TRP A 180 -15.87 13.87 -21.06
N PRO A 181 -17.12 13.97 -21.52
CA PRO A 181 -18.27 13.28 -20.90
C PRO A 181 -18.10 11.74 -20.83
N GLN A 182 -17.35 11.17 -21.77
CA GLN A 182 -17.02 9.74 -21.77
C GLN A 182 -16.12 9.31 -20.61
N VAL A 183 -15.38 10.23 -19.97
CA VAL A 183 -14.45 9.88 -18.88
C VAL A 183 -15.22 9.31 -17.69
N LEU A 184 -16.27 10.01 -17.25
CA LEU A 184 -17.05 9.60 -16.08
C LEU A 184 -17.92 8.37 -16.38
N GLY A 185 -18.63 8.36 -17.51
CA GLY A 185 -19.59 7.30 -17.83
C GLY A 185 -18.96 6.02 -18.42
N SER A 186 -17.85 6.14 -19.15
CA SER A 186 -17.29 5.01 -19.90
C SER A 186 -15.89 4.60 -19.45
N ILE A 187 -15.03 5.52 -19.02
CA ILE A 187 -13.62 5.20 -18.69
C ILE A 187 -13.47 4.84 -17.22
N MET A 188 -13.89 5.71 -16.31
CA MET A 188 -13.71 5.55 -14.87
C MET A 188 -14.27 4.22 -14.31
N PRO A 189 -15.46 3.73 -14.72
CA PRO A 189 -15.99 2.45 -14.23
C PRO A 189 -15.13 1.23 -14.58
N ARG A 190 -14.27 1.35 -15.61
CA ARG A 190 -13.33 0.29 -16.03
C ARG A 190 -11.98 0.36 -15.33
N LEU A 191 -11.70 1.45 -14.61
CA LEU A 191 -10.46 1.63 -13.87
C LEU A 191 -10.60 1.05 -12.46
N GLY A 192 -9.93 -0.07 -12.22
CA GLY A 192 -9.85 -0.71 -10.89
C GLY A 192 -8.71 -0.19 -10.01
N SER A 193 -8.23 1.03 -10.25
CA SER A 193 -7.13 1.63 -9.48
C SER A 193 -7.63 2.00 -8.08
N GLY A 194 -7.00 1.42 -7.05
CA GLY A 194 -7.28 1.73 -5.65
C GLY A 194 -6.22 2.64 -5.03
N LEU A 195 -6.60 3.30 -3.93
CA LEU A 195 -5.71 4.04 -3.04
C LEU A 195 -5.82 3.44 -1.64
N GLN A 196 -4.73 2.85 -1.16
CA GLN A 196 -4.60 2.37 0.20
C GLN A 196 -4.10 3.52 1.08
N LEU A 197 -4.79 3.76 2.20
CA LEU A 197 -4.48 4.83 3.15
C LEU A 197 -4.37 4.30 4.57
N LEU A 198 -3.24 4.57 5.20
CA LEU A 198 -3.03 4.33 6.63
C LEU A 198 -2.81 5.67 7.34
N CYS A 199 -3.50 5.88 8.46
CA CYS A 199 -3.19 6.92 9.42
C CYS A 199 -2.37 6.28 10.55
N LEU A 200 -1.12 6.69 10.68
CA LEU A 200 -0.17 6.18 11.66
C LEU A 200 0.15 7.27 12.69
N ARG A 201 0.27 6.89 13.96
CA ARG A 201 0.70 7.77 15.04
C ARG A 201 2.12 7.40 15.46
N SER A 202 3.05 8.35 15.37
CA SER A 202 4.41 8.14 15.86
C SER A 202 4.41 7.94 17.37
N LYS A 203 5.07 6.89 17.83
CA LYS A 203 5.27 6.62 19.25
C LYS A 203 6.22 7.62 19.89
N LYS A 204 7.16 8.17 19.09
CA LYS A 204 8.20 9.12 19.51
C LYS A 204 7.63 10.48 19.89
N ASN A 205 6.88 11.11 18.99
CA ASN A 205 6.43 12.50 19.14
C ASN A 205 4.91 12.69 19.02
N LYS A 206 4.15 11.59 18.93
CA LYS A 206 2.68 11.56 18.79
C LYS A 206 2.13 12.22 17.52
N LYS A 207 2.97 12.61 16.56
CA LYS A 207 2.53 13.14 15.26
C LYS A 207 1.77 12.09 14.46
N LEU A 208 0.78 12.54 13.69
CA LEU A 208 0.03 11.71 12.75
C LEU A 208 0.64 11.78 11.36
N PHE A 209 0.72 10.64 10.70
CA PHE A 209 1.17 10.48 9.33
C PHE A 209 0.05 9.85 8.51
N ALA A 210 -0.33 10.49 7.41
CA ALA A 210 -1.19 9.88 6.39
C ALA A 210 -0.29 9.25 5.32
N VAL A 211 -0.34 7.93 5.20
CA VAL A 211 0.45 7.15 4.24
C VAL A 211 -0.47 6.65 3.14
N GLY A 212 -0.27 7.16 1.93
CA GLY A 212 -0.97 6.70 0.73
C GLY A 212 -0.10 5.77 -0.10
N ASN A 213 -0.66 4.66 -0.56
CA ASN A 213 -0.05 3.77 -1.55
C ASN A 213 -1.06 3.45 -2.66
N THR A 214 -0.64 3.54 -3.91
CA THR A 214 -1.49 3.28 -5.07
C THR A 214 -0.67 2.67 -6.21
N HIS A 215 -1.37 2.07 -7.16
CA HIS A 215 -0.81 1.61 -8.42
C HIS A 215 -1.75 2.05 -9.54
N LEU A 216 -1.41 3.18 -10.18
CA LEU A 216 -2.24 3.85 -11.18
C LEU A 216 -2.31 3.08 -12.50
N PHE A 217 -3.18 3.53 -13.39
CA PHE A 217 -3.38 2.92 -14.69
C PHE A 217 -2.11 2.99 -15.55
N PHE A 218 -1.71 1.86 -16.14
CA PHE A 218 -0.38 1.68 -16.73
C PHE A 218 -0.28 2.07 -18.22
N HIS A 219 -1.41 2.29 -18.91
CA HIS A 219 -1.39 2.38 -20.37
C HIS A 219 -0.65 3.65 -20.84
N PRO A 220 0.32 3.55 -21.76
CA PRO A 220 1.19 4.68 -22.14
C PRO A 220 0.45 5.83 -22.82
N ARG A 221 -0.73 5.58 -23.39
CA ARG A 221 -1.59 6.62 -24.02
C ARG A 221 -2.56 7.31 -23.06
N ALA A 222 -2.36 7.17 -21.74
CA ALA A 222 -3.25 7.73 -20.72
C ALA A 222 -2.74 9.09 -20.15
N SER A 223 -1.79 9.75 -20.83
CA SER A 223 -1.23 11.06 -20.48
C SER A 223 -1.83 12.19 -21.30
#